data_AF-A0A561BLF6-F1
#
_entry.id   AF-A0A561BLF6-F1
#
_cell.length_a   1.000
_cell.length_b   1.000
_cell.length_c   1.000
_cell.angle_alpha   90.00
_cell.angle_beta   90.00
_cell.angle_gamma   90.00
#
_symmetry.space_group_name_H-M   'P 1'
#
loop_
_entity.id
_entity.type
_entity.pdbx_description
1 polymer ?
#
loop_
_entity_poly.entity_id
_entity_poly.type
_entity_poly.pdbx_seq_one_letter_code
_entity_poly.pdbx_strand_id
1 'polypeptide(L)'
;MRVNDRPTVRTLDEFLARQAETAVRLSGAHHSSWNGQVVDNPHRDTEAVADWDGSLALGPAVREPLDRLFAEPGRQHSAEQLTEFRRALQIVLHENTHLLATEGTEHGHAEQAFTDPAIQALDEGATEAWAHQHLDDFITDLGLDEVAPGIDQVRTDEGYARFAPAVTVLAEGLGERTGLDRDEVLRLLAGQNAIGKVNVVTDMVVRTSDIGQELTNLGGNLTPELHQAVYQRTWEAISPDLSALHRITGPPEDRRTTSARSGERMLQKIEQATQQLPELIRTHAAQHQRAAAWHETNQALTHSTTGLARPGSPSPTSAATTSSTAKTPTKSEGLTL
;
A
#
# COMPACT_ATOMS: atom_id res chain seq x y z
N MET A 1 7.10 12.54 -23.62
CA MET A 1 7.21 13.97 -23.29
C MET A 1 8.67 14.23 -22.94
N ARG A 2 9.35 15.22 -23.55
CA ARG A 2 10.76 15.51 -23.22
C ARG A 2 10.83 16.18 -21.85
N VAL A 3 11.87 15.87 -21.06
CA VAL A 3 12.07 16.39 -19.70
C VAL A 3 12.12 17.94 -19.65
N ASN A 4 12.49 18.60 -20.75
CA ASN A 4 12.71 20.06 -20.81
C ASN A 4 11.48 20.95 -21.08
N ASP A 5 10.26 20.39 -21.23
CA ASP A 5 9.04 21.20 -21.43
C ASP A 5 8.15 21.28 -20.19
N ARG A 6 8.64 20.83 -19.02
CA ARG A 6 7.84 20.92 -17.79
C ARG A 6 7.95 22.35 -17.24
N PRO A 7 6.83 23.05 -17.02
CA PRO A 7 6.89 24.37 -16.42
C PRO A 7 7.50 24.26 -15.02
N THR A 8 8.37 25.19 -14.65
CA THR A 8 8.87 25.36 -13.28
C THR A 8 7.74 25.84 -12.38
N VAL A 9 7.57 25.30 -11.16
CA VAL A 9 6.69 25.94 -10.17
C VAL A 9 7.37 27.19 -9.62
N ARG A 10 6.65 28.30 -9.53
CA ARG A 10 7.18 29.61 -9.07
C ARG A 10 6.46 30.16 -7.85
N THR A 11 5.27 29.63 -7.54
CA THR A 11 4.48 30.03 -6.37
C THR A 11 4.10 28.82 -5.52
N LEU A 12 3.73 29.07 -4.25
CA LEU A 12 3.25 28.01 -3.36
C LEU A 12 1.98 27.35 -3.91
N ASP A 13 1.06 28.13 -4.49
CA ASP A 13 -0.17 27.60 -5.08
C ASP A 13 0.13 26.66 -6.27
N GLU A 14 1.08 27.03 -7.13
CA GLU A 14 1.54 26.17 -8.23
C GLU A 14 2.20 24.88 -7.74
N PHE A 15 2.99 24.97 -6.66
CA PHE A 15 3.57 23.80 -6.00
C PHE A 15 2.47 22.87 -5.46
N LEU A 16 1.54 23.39 -4.65
CA LEU A 16 0.44 22.62 -4.06
C LEU A 16 -0.47 21.99 -5.12
N ALA A 17 -0.64 22.65 -6.27
CA ALA A 17 -1.41 22.14 -7.40
C ALA A 17 -0.72 20.98 -8.15
N ARG A 18 0.61 20.82 -8.04
CA ARG A 18 1.39 19.88 -8.88
C ARG A 18 2.15 18.81 -8.12
N GLN A 19 2.32 19.00 -6.83
CA GLN A 19 3.15 18.13 -6.00
C GLN A 19 2.62 16.67 -6.02
N ALA A 20 1.31 16.45 -5.92
CA ALA A 20 0.73 15.10 -5.87
C ALA A 20 0.86 14.37 -7.21
N GLU A 21 0.62 15.07 -8.32
CA GLU A 21 0.82 14.52 -9.66
C GLU A 21 2.30 14.14 -9.88
N THR A 22 3.22 14.91 -9.29
CA THR A 22 4.65 14.60 -9.34
C THR A 22 4.98 13.33 -8.56
N ALA A 23 4.43 13.17 -7.35
CA ALA A 23 4.57 11.93 -6.58
C ALA A 23 4.01 10.70 -7.34
N VAL A 24 2.86 10.84 -8.01
CA VAL A 24 2.29 9.78 -8.87
C VAL A 24 3.24 9.43 -10.02
N ARG A 25 3.82 10.41 -10.72
CA ARG A 25 4.74 10.15 -11.83
C ARG A 25 6.03 9.45 -11.37
N LEU A 26 6.60 9.86 -10.24
CA LEU A 26 7.84 9.27 -9.72
C LEU A 26 7.62 7.84 -9.20
N SER A 27 6.51 7.61 -8.49
CA SER A 27 6.18 6.29 -7.95
C SER A 27 5.62 5.34 -9.01
N GLY A 28 5.05 5.84 -10.09
CA GLY A 28 4.28 5.03 -11.04
C GLY A 28 2.98 4.47 -10.43
N ALA A 29 2.50 5.06 -9.33
CA ALA A 29 1.18 4.76 -8.79
C ALA A 29 0.09 5.03 -9.85
N HIS A 30 -1.09 4.42 -9.68
CA HIS A 30 -2.20 4.68 -10.60
C HIS A 30 -2.73 6.11 -10.42
N HIS A 31 -2.82 6.57 -9.19
CA HIS A 31 -3.32 7.90 -8.83
C HIS A 31 -2.89 8.29 -7.40
N SER A 32 -3.27 9.50 -7.00
CA SER A 32 -3.22 9.98 -5.62
C SER A 32 -4.63 10.32 -5.15
N SER A 33 -4.95 9.98 -3.90
CA SER A 33 -6.18 10.36 -3.19
C SER A 33 -6.17 11.83 -2.75
N TRP A 34 -5.16 12.63 -3.13
CA TRP A 34 -5.09 14.07 -2.85
C TRP A 34 -6.32 14.82 -3.36
N ASN A 35 -7.03 15.51 -2.46
CA ASN A 35 -8.28 16.21 -2.77
C ASN A 35 -8.11 17.72 -3.05
N GLY A 36 -6.88 18.24 -3.01
CA GLY A 36 -6.57 19.65 -3.26
C GLY A 36 -6.65 20.57 -2.03
N GLN A 37 -6.96 20.05 -0.84
CA GLN A 37 -7.16 20.85 0.38
C GLN A 37 -5.96 20.76 1.33
N VAL A 38 -5.34 21.89 1.61
CA VAL A 38 -4.37 22.04 2.71
C VAL A 38 -5.06 22.65 3.91
N VAL A 39 -4.97 21.99 5.06
CA VAL A 39 -5.54 22.47 6.33
C VAL A 39 -4.43 22.65 7.37
N ASP A 40 -4.74 23.38 8.44
CA ASP A 40 -3.82 23.51 9.58
C ASP A 40 -3.71 22.18 10.31
N ASN A 41 -2.48 21.72 10.61
CA ASN A 41 -2.29 20.46 11.34
C ASN A 41 -2.79 20.55 12.80
N PRO A 42 -3.85 19.80 13.19
CA PRO A 42 -4.34 19.79 14.57
C PRO A 42 -3.47 18.92 15.49
N HIS A 43 -2.62 18.06 14.94
CA HIS A 43 -1.76 17.11 15.66
C HIS A 43 -0.46 17.78 16.07
N ARG A 44 -0.30 18.03 17.37
CA ARG A 44 0.89 18.73 17.91
C ARG A 44 2.16 17.88 17.94
N ASP A 45 2.01 16.57 17.76
CA ASP A 45 3.07 15.57 17.81
C ASP A 45 3.63 15.21 16.43
N THR A 46 3.02 15.71 15.34
CA THR A 46 3.51 15.52 13.96
C THR A 46 3.73 16.86 13.25
N GLU A 47 4.63 16.87 12.27
CA GLU A 47 4.90 18.06 11.47
C GLU A 47 3.88 18.22 10.32
N ALA A 48 3.35 17.12 9.80
CA ALA A 48 2.26 17.05 8.84
C ALA A 48 1.48 15.71 8.97
N VAL A 49 0.33 15.62 8.31
CA VAL A 49 -0.49 14.40 8.20
C VAL A 49 -1.23 14.39 6.85
N ALA A 50 -1.27 13.23 6.19
CA ALA A 50 -2.24 12.89 5.15
C ALA A 50 -3.54 12.34 5.76
N ASP A 51 -4.58 13.17 5.81
CA ASP A 51 -5.88 12.80 6.38
C ASP A 51 -6.63 11.80 5.50
N TRP A 52 -7.51 10.99 6.11
CA TRP A 52 -8.28 9.94 5.42
C TRP A 52 -9.22 10.46 4.32
N ASP A 53 -9.60 11.73 4.37
CA ASP A 53 -10.40 12.39 3.34
C ASP A 53 -9.57 12.89 2.14
N GLY A 54 -8.25 12.66 2.17
CA GLY A 54 -7.31 13.06 1.13
C GLY A 54 -6.77 14.47 1.27
N SER A 55 -7.02 15.17 2.39
CA SER A 55 -6.41 16.47 2.68
C SER A 55 -5.01 16.33 3.30
N LEU A 56 -4.25 17.42 3.29
CA LEU A 56 -2.90 17.52 3.84
C LEU A 56 -2.93 18.53 4.96
N ALA A 57 -2.77 18.06 6.19
CA ALA A 57 -2.70 18.90 7.37
C ALA A 57 -1.24 19.29 7.59
N LEU A 58 -0.87 20.56 7.38
CA LEU A 58 0.52 21.03 7.49
C LEU A 58 0.72 21.88 8.75
N GLY A 59 1.73 21.52 9.54
CA GLY A 59 2.13 22.31 10.72
C GLY A 59 3.06 23.47 10.36
N PRO A 60 3.33 24.40 11.30
CA PRO A 60 4.20 25.56 11.07
C PRO A 60 5.62 25.18 10.64
N ALA A 61 6.15 24.06 11.15
CA ALA A 61 7.47 23.54 10.79
C ALA A 61 7.61 23.18 9.30
N VAL A 62 6.49 22.92 8.61
CA VAL A 62 6.44 22.67 7.16
C VAL A 62 5.96 23.92 6.41
N ARG A 63 4.90 24.56 6.90
CA ARG A 63 4.26 25.68 6.20
C ARG A 63 5.15 26.92 6.14
N GLU A 64 5.81 27.29 7.23
CA GLU A 64 6.63 28.51 7.25
C GLU A 64 7.86 28.40 6.34
N PRO A 65 8.62 27.29 6.30
CA PRO A 65 9.68 27.13 5.31
C PRO A 65 9.17 27.19 3.86
N LEU A 66 8.00 26.60 3.56
CA LEU A 66 7.42 26.67 2.22
C LEU A 66 6.98 28.09 1.84
N ASP A 67 6.32 28.82 2.75
CA ASP A 67 5.94 30.21 2.52
C ASP A 67 7.20 31.08 2.25
N ARG A 68 8.28 30.87 3.01
CA ARG A 68 9.56 31.57 2.79
C ARG A 68 10.22 31.19 1.46
N LEU A 69 10.22 29.91 1.10
CA LEU A 69 10.78 29.40 -0.16
C LEU A 69 10.15 30.09 -1.38
N PHE A 70 8.82 30.26 -1.37
CA PHE A 70 8.11 30.85 -2.50
C PHE A 70 7.91 32.37 -2.42
N ALA A 71 8.23 33.02 -1.31
CA ALA A 71 8.14 34.48 -1.17
C ALA A 71 9.21 35.22 -2.00
N GLU A 72 10.39 34.62 -2.18
CA GLU A 72 11.53 35.25 -2.87
C GLU A 72 12.20 34.28 -3.88
N PRO A 73 11.51 33.83 -4.95
CA PRO A 73 12.06 32.85 -5.88
C PRO A 73 13.36 33.29 -6.55
N GLY A 74 14.34 32.38 -6.61
CA GLY A 74 15.66 32.60 -7.21
C GLY A 74 16.66 33.31 -6.31
N ARG A 75 16.26 33.68 -5.08
CA ARG A 75 17.16 34.27 -4.10
C ARG A 75 18.19 33.25 -3.60
N GLN A 76 19.40 33.72 -3.31
CA GLN A 76 20.40 32.92 -2.60
C GLN A 76 20.04 32.81 -1.12
N HIS A 77 20.00 31.58 -0.61
CA HIS A 77 19.68 31.26 0.78
C HIS A 77 20.92 30.72 1.51
N SER A 78 20.92 30.81 2.84
CA SER A 78 21.97 30.15 3.63
C SER A 78 21.81 28.63 3.57
N ALA A 79 22.88 27.89 3.85
CA ALA A 79 22.82 26.42 3.91
C ALA A 79 21.78 25.91 4.94
N GLU A 80 21.62 26.64 6.05
CA GLU A 80 20.61 26.34 7.08
C GLU A 80 19.19 26.48 6.53
N GLN A 81 18.88 27.60 5.85
CA GLN A 81 17.58 27.81 5.21
C GLN A 81 17.29 26.78 4.12
N LEU A 82 18.28 26.44 3.29
CA LEU A 82 18.13 25.40 2.27
C LEU A 82 17.82 24.04 2.91
N THR A 83 18.42 23.73 4.06
CA THR A 83 18.16 22.49 4.81
C THR A 83 16.74 22.49 5.37
N GLU A 84 16.24 23.61 5.88
CA GLU A 84 14.84 23.76 6.32
C GLU A 84 13.86 23.56 5.17
N PHE A 85 14.10 24.19 4.01
CA PHE A 85 13.25 24.04 2.82
C PHE A 85 13.24 22.60 2.34
N ARG A 86 14.41 21.97 2.25
CA ARG A 86 14.54 20.59 1.84
C ARG A 86 13.81 19.63 2.78
N ARG A 87 13.87 19.87 4.10
CA ARG A 87 13.12 19.08 5.09
C ARG A 87 11.62 19.24 4.90
N ALA A 88 11.12 20.47 4.71
CA ALA A 88 9.71 20.70 4.47
C ALA A 88 9.23 20.01 3.18
N LEU A 89 10.01 20.04 2.11
CA LEU A 89 9.71 19.34 0.85
C LEU A 89 9.72 17.81 1.03
N GLN A 90 10.66 17.27 1.80
CA GLN A 90 10.70 15.84 2.14
C GLN A 90 9.42 15.41 2.85
N ILE A 91 8.94 16.22 3.80
CA ILE A 91 7.69 15.93 4.54
C ILE A 91 6.50 15.99 3.61
N VAL A 92 6.41 16.99 2.72
CA VAL A 92 5.33 17.02 1.72
C VAL A 92 5.36 15.77 0.84
N LEU A 93 6.53 15.35 0.36
CA LEU A 93 6.64 14.12 -0.44
C LEU A 93 6.25 12.87 0.36
N HIS A 94 6.65 12.79 1.64
CA HIS A 94 6.25 11.74 2.57
C HIS A 94 4.73 11.66 2.66
N GLU A 95 4.04 12.76 2.99
CA GLU A 95 2.58 12.74 3.10
C GLU A 95 1.88 12.42 1.78
N ASN A 96 2.43 12.86 0.64
CA ASN A 96 1.85 12.51 -0.65
C ASN A 96 2.02 11.04 -1.02
N THR A 97 3.08 10.41 -0.50
CA THR A 97 3.31 8.98 -0.68
C THR A 97 2.24 8.17 0.06
N HIS A 98 1.79 8.62 1.23
CA HIS A 98 0.64 8.01 1.92
C HIS A 98 -0.65 8.08 1.09
N LEU A 99 -0.81 9.16 0.32
CA LEU A 99 -1.97 9.36 -0.55
C LEU A 99 -1.89 8.58 -1.88
N LEU A 100 -0.82 7.82 -2.17
CA LEU A 100 -0.72 7.06 -3.40
C LEU A 100 -1.56 5.77 -3.34
N ALA A 101 -2.17 5.42 -4.47
CA ALA A 101 -3.01 4.23 -4.56
C ALA A 101 -2.99 3.59 -5.95
N THR A 102 -3.33 2.30 -5.97
CA THR A 102 -3.53 1.51 -7.19
C THR A 102 -4.94 1.63 -7.73
N GLU A 103 -5.19 1.11 -8.93
CA GLU A 103 -6.53 1.06 -9.50
C GLU A 103 -7.52 0.40 -8.53
N GLY A 104 -8.67 1.05 -8.31
CA GLY A 104 -9.75 0.53 -7.47
C GLY A 104 -9.54 0.65 -5.96
N THR A 105 -8.44 1.27 -5.50
CA THR A 105 -8.18 1.56 -4.09
C THR A 105 -8.02 3.06 -3.85
N GLU A 106 -8.02 3.49 -2.58
CA GLU A 106 -7.92 4.89 -2.14
C GLU A 106 -7.23 4.86 -0.76
N HIS A 107 -6.69 6.00 -0.29
CA HIS A 107 -6.11 6.14 1.06
C HIS A 107 -7.10 5.75 2.16
N GLY A 108 -8.31 6.31 2.14
CA GLY A 108 -9.36 6.05 3.13
C GLY A 108 -9.78 4.58 3.26
N HIS A 109 -9.58 3.75 2.23
CA HIS A 109 -9.85 2.31 2.32
C HIS A 109 -8.93 1.58 3.32
N ALA A 110 -7.78 2.16 3.66
CA ALA A 110 -6.84 1.59 4.61
C ALA A 110 -7.11 1.99 6.07
N GLU A 111 -8.01 2.93 6.35
CA GLU A 111 -8.22 3.53 7.68
C GLU A 111 -8.37 2.46 8.78
N GLN A 112 -9.25 1.49 8.59
CA GLN A 112 -9.47 0.43 9.58
C GLN A 112 -8.23 -0.45 9.77
N ALA A 113 -7.55 -0.81 8.68
CA ALA A 113 -6.37 -1.67 8.72
C ALA A 113 -5.17 -0.96 9.37
N PHE A 114 -5.10 0.37 9.25
CA PHE A 114 -4.03 1.19 9.82
C PHE A 114 -4.01 1.20 11.35
N THR A 115 -5.08 0.72 12.00
CA THR A 115 -5.09 0.48 13.45
C THR A 115 -4.14 -0.65 13.89
N ASP A 116 -3.69 -1.50 12.96
CA ASP A 116 -2.68 -2.53 13.20
C ASP A 116 -1.27 -1.90 13.22
N PRO A 117 -0.51 -1.99 14.34
CA PRO A 117 0.84 -1.44 14.42
C PRO A 117 1.81 -1.97 13.37
N ALA A 118 1.62 -3.19 12.87
CA ALA A 118 2.46 -3.74 11.80
C ALA A 118 2.17 -3.08 10.45
N ILE A 119 0.90 -2.80 10.14
CA ILE A 119 0.51 -2.09 8.90
C ILE A 119 1.09 -0.69 8.94
N GLN A 120 0.89 0.04 10.04
CA GLN A 120 1.48 1.37 10.22
C GLN A 120 3.00 1.34 10.05
N ALA A 121 3.70 0.38 10.66
CA ALA A 121 5.16 0.32 10.58
C ALA A 121 5.69 0.01 9.17
N LEU A 122 5.01 -0.87 8.42
CA LEU A 122 5.35 -1.14 7.02
C LEU A 122 5.08 0.09 6.15
N ASP A 123 3.94 0.73 6.37
CA ASP A 123 3.50 1.88 5.61
C ASP A 123 4.45 3.07 5.79
N GLU A 124 4.67 3.50 7.03
CA GLU A 124 5.59 4.58 7.41
C GLU A 124 7.03 4.29 6.98
N GLY A 125 7.48 3.04 7.13
CA GLY A 125 8.83 2.65 6.75
C GLY A 125 9.06 2.70 5.24
N ALA A 126 8.10 2.23 4.44
CA ALA A 126 8.17 2.31 2.98
C ALA A 126 8.05 3.75 2.48
N THR A 127 7.11 4.52 3.05
CA THR A 127 6.86 5.91 2.71
C THR A 127 8.10 6.77 2.99
N GLU A 128 8.70 6.68 4.19
CA GLU A 128 9.91 7.43 4.53
C GLU A 128 11.10 7.04 3.66
N ALA A 129 11.37 5.74 3.51
CA ALA A 129 12.51 5.26 2.75
C ALA A 129 12.43 5.70 1.27
N TRP A 130 11.23 5.60 0.68
CA TRP A 130 11.02 6.02 -0.70
C TRP A 130 11.11 7.54 -0.87
N ALA A 131 10.44 8.32 0.00
CA ALA A 131 10.42 9.78 -0.08
C ALA A 131 11.82 10.38 0.11
N HIS A 132 12.62 9.85 1.05
CA HIS A 132 14.01 10.31 1.24
C HIS A 132 14.86 10.08 -0.01
N GLN A 133 14.73 8.89 -0.61
CA GLN A 133 15.48 8.51 -1.79
C GLN A 133 15.12 9.32 -3.05
N HIS A 134 13.84 9.68 -3.22
CA HIS A 134 13.33 10.33 -4.43
C HIS A 134 13.17 11.85 -4.30
N LEU A 135 13.66 12.44 -3.20
CA LEU A 135 13.54 13.88 -2.95
C LEU A 135 14.27 14.73 -4.02
N ASP A 136 15.45 14.29 -4.49
CA ASP A 136 16.18 15.01 -5.54
C ASP A 136 15.42 15.00 -6.87
N ASP A 137 14.80 13.88 -7.23
CA ASP A 137 13.97 13.77 -8.43
C ASP A 137 12.70 14.62 -8.29
N PHE A 138 12.08 14.65 -7.11
CA PHE A 138 10.92 15.49 -6.81
C PHE A 138 11.22 16.99 -6.92
N ILE A 139 12.36 17.43 -6.36
CA ILE A 139 12.86 18.80 -6.49
C ILE A 139 13.09 19.15 -7.97
N THR A 140 13.75 18.26 -8.70
CA THR A 140 14.08 18.45 -10.13
C THR A 140 12.82 18.50 -10.99
N ASP A 141 11.88 17.57 -10.81
CA ASP A 141 10.65 17.47 -11.60
C ASP A 141 9.72 18.69 -11.43
N LEU A 142 9.81 19.37 -10.28
CA LEU A 142 9.09 20.61 -9.98
C LEU A 142 9.88 21.87 -10.38
N GLY A 143 11.18 21.76 -10.69
CA GLY A 143 12.06 22.89 -10.99
C GLY A 143 12.36 23.75 -9.76
N LEU A 144 12.43 23.14 -8.58
CA LEU A 144 12.65 23.87 -7.32
C LEU A 144 14.08 24.37 -7.14
N ASP A 145 15.03 23.89 -7.95
CA ASP A 145 16.38 24.42 -8.07
C ASP A 145 16.41 25.85 -8.60
N GLU A 146 15.45 26.23 -9.46
CA GLU A 146 15.28 27.63 -9.91
C GLU A 146 14.68 28.52 -8.81
N VAL A 147 13.86 27.95 -7.92
CA VAL A 147 13.20 28.67 -6.81
C VAL A 147 14.16 28.87 -5.64
N ALA A 148 14.90 27.83 -5.27
CA ALA A 148 15.97 27.87 -4.27
C ALA A 148 17.28 27.31 -4.84
N PRO A 149 18.08 28.16 -5.50
CA PRO A 149 19.39 27.76 -6.00
C PRO A 149 20.26 27.09 -4.92
N GLY A 150 20.77 25.90 -5.21
CA GLY A 150 21.63 25.12 -4.31
C GLY A 150 20.89 24.19 -3.34
N ILE A 151 19.55 24.06 -3.42
CA ILE A 151 18.77 23.14 -2.58
C ILE A 151 19.14 21.66 -2.77
N ASP A 152 19.72 21.31 -3.92
CA ASP A 152 20.28 19.99 -4.25
C ASP A 152 21.62 19.71 -3.58
N GLN A 153 22.32 20.75 -3.09
CA GLN A 153 23.64 20.63 -2.47
C GLN A 153 23.58 20.36 -0.96
N VAL A 154 22.43 20.55 -0.33
CA VAL A 154 22.20 20.26 1.09
C VAL A 154 21.53 18.90 1.28
N ARG A 155 21.74 18.30 2.45
CA ARG A 155 21.17 16.99 2.81
C ARG A 155 20.36 17.10 4.08
N THR A 156 19.33 16.27 4.17
CA THR A 156 18.49 16.10 5.35
C THR A 156 18.66 14.68 5.88
N ASP A 157 18.71 14.56 7.20
CA ASP A 157 18.70 13.24 7.85
C ASP A 157 17.33 12.58 7.69
N GLU A 158 17.31 11.25 7.57
CA GLU A 158 16.08 10.45 7.67
C GLU A 158 15.39 10.69 9.02
N GLY A 159 14.10 11.01 8.99
CA GLY A 159 13.29 11.32 10.17
C GLY A 159 12.89 10.07 10.95
N TYR A 160 12.46 9.01 10.26
CA TYR A 160 11.91 7.80 10.90
C TYR A 160 12.92 6.67 11.07
N ALA A 161 13.96 6.93 11.86
CA ALA A 161 15.01 5.96 12.24
C ALA A 161 14.51 4.62 12.81
N ARG A 162 13.25 4.52 13.26
CA ARG A 162 12.66 3.29 13.81
C ARG A 162 12.02 2.37 12.76
N PHE A 163 11.57 2.90 11.61
CA PHE A 163 10.81 2.13 10.62
C PHE A 163 11.56 1.92 9.32
N ALA A 164 12.08 3.01 8.74
CA ALA A 164 12.69 2.99 7.42
C ALA A 164 13.81 1.91 7.29
N PRO A 165 14.75 1.76 8.25
CA PRO A 165 15.83 0.79 8.09
C PRO A 165 15.36 -0.67 8.00
N ALA A 166 14.30 -1.06 8.72
CA ALA A 166 13.74 -2.40 8.62
C ALA A 166 13.13 -2.66 7.23
N VAL A 167 12.42 -1.67 6.69
CA VAL A 167 11.77 -1.77 5.37
C VAL A 167 12.80 -1.70 4.24
N THR A 168 13.85 -0.89 4.37
CA THR A 168 14.98 -0.85 3.43
C THR A 168 15.65 -2.22 3.32
N VAL A 169 15.99 -2.85 4.46
CA VAL A 169 16.58 -4.20 4.47
C VAL A 169 15.61 -5.23 3.88
N LEU A 170 14.32 -5.15 4.21
CA LEU A 170 13.30 -6.01 3.62
C LEU A 170 13.23 -5.84 2.10
N ALA A 171 13.24 -4.61 1.61
CA ALA A 171 13.21 -4.30 0.18
C ALA A 171 14.46 -4.80 -0.55
N GLU A 172 15.65 -4.64 0.04
CA GLU A 172 16.91 -5.19 -0.48
C GLU A 172 16.83 -6.72 -0.61
N GLY A 173 16.43 -7.42 0.46
CA GLY A 173 16.37 -8.88 0.44
C GLY A 173 15.26 -9.45 -0.46
N LEU A 174 14.13 -8.75 -0.63
CA LEU A 174 13.11 -9.11 -1.62
C LEU A 174 13.60 -8.85 -3.05
N GLY A 175 14.32 -7.74 -3.27
CA GLY A 175 14.93 -7.38 -4.54
C GLY A 175 15.92 -8.46 -5.01
N GLU A 176 16.87 -8.83 -4.14
CA GLU A 176 17.85 -9.89 -4.42
C GLU A 176 17.19 -11.21 -4.86
N ARG A 177 16.08 -11.59 -4.23
CA ARG A 177 15.37 -12.84 -4.55
C ARG A 177 14.55 -12.74 -5.84
N THR A 178 13.97 -11.58 -6.12
CA THR A 178 13.12 -11.35 -7.30
C THR A 178 13.90 -10.90 -8.54
N GLY A 179 15.18 -10.56 -8.39
CA GLY A 179 15.99 -9.93 -9.44
C GLY A 179 15.65 -8.45 -9.68
N LEU A 180 14.93 -7.81 -8.74
CA LEU A 180 14.68 -6.37 -8.73
C LEU A 180 15.76 -5.67 -7.90
N ASP A 181 16.05 -4.41 -8.17
CA ASP A 181 16.80 -3.61 -7.22
C ASP A 181 15.89 -3.16 -6.06
N ARG A 182 16.53 -2.70 -4.97
CA ARG A 182 15.83 -2.18 -3.79
C ARG A 182 14.86 -1.05 -4.15
N ASP A 183 15.29 -0.17 -5.05
CA ASP A 183 14.60 1.07 -5.36
C ASP A 183 13.27 0.79 -6.06
N GLU A 184 13.26 -0.19 -6.96
CA GLU A 184 12.06 -0.71 -7.61
C GLU A 184 11.13 -1.38 -6.61
N VAL A 185 11.64 -2.13 -5.63
CA VAL A 185 10.81 -2.71 -4.56
C VAL A 185 10.17 -1.61 -3.69
N LEU A 186 10.93 -0.61 -3.27
CA LEU A 186 10.41 0.55 -2.53
C LEU A 186 9.39 1.33 -3.37
N ARG A 187 9.64 1.51 -4.67
CA ARG A 187 8.70 2.17 -5.59
C ARG A 187 7.38 1.40 -5.68
N LEU A 188 7.43 0.07 -5.80
CA LEU A 188 6.23 -0.78 -5.82
C LEU A 188 5.44 -0.70 -4.50
N LEU A 189 6.13 -0.63 -3.35
CA LEU A 189 5.48 -0.44 -2.05
C LEU A 189 4.88 0.96 -1.92
N ALA A 190 5.62 2.01 -2.28
CA ALA A 190 5.19 3.41 -2.20
C ALA A 190 3.96 3.69 -3.08
N GLY A 191 3.80 2.99 -4.20
CA GLY A 191 2.63 3.14 -5.08
C GLY A 191 1.33 2.48 -4.57
N GLN A 192 1.33 1.90 -3.37
CA GLN A 192 0.15 1.29 -2.74
C GLN A 192 -0.33 2.11 -1.55
N ASN A 193 -1.63 2.02 -1.26
CA ASN A 193 -2.12 2.37 0.07
C ASN A 193 -1.60 1.38 1.13
N ALA A 194 -1.75 1.70 2.41
CA ALA A 194 -1.11 0.95 3.50
C ALA A 194 -1.39 -0.57 3.50
N ILE A 195 -2.63 -1.00 3.21
CA ILE A 195 -2.96 -2.44 3.13
C ILE A 195 -2.40 -3.09 1.85
N GLY A 196 -2.38 -2.38 0.74
CA GLY A 196 -1.84 -2.87 -0.54
C GLY A 196 -0.35 -3.19 -0.47
N LYS A 197 0.42 -2.53 0.40
CA LYS A 197 1.84 -2.82 0.64
C LYS A 197 2.07 -4.29 1.06
N VAL A 198 1.14 -4.90 1.80
CA VAL A 198 1.24 -6.32 2.19
C VAL A 198 1.03 -7.25 0.99
N ASN A 199 0.15 -6.87 0.05
CA ASN A 199 -0.05 -7.62 -1.19
C ASN A 199 1.23 -7.61 -2.04
N VAL A 200 1.92 -6.48 -2.14
CA VAL A 200 3.21 -6.39 -2.86
C VAL A 200 4.25 -7.34 -2.27
N VAL A 201 4.41 -7.37 -0.94
CA VAL A 201 5.32 -8.31 -0.28
C VAL A 201 4.90 -9.76 -0.56
N THR A 202 3.62 -10.07 -0.45
CA THR A 202 3.06 -11.40 -0.71
C THR A 202 3.32 -11.85 -2.15
N ASP A 203 3.10 -10.98 -3.13
CA ASP A 203 3.33 -11.26 -4.55
C ASP A 203 4.81 -11.50 -4.83
N MET A 204 5.72 -10.77 -4.17
CA MET A 204 7.17 -11.03 -4.26
C MET A 204 7.53 -12.39 -3.65
N VAL A 205 6.94 -12.77 -2.52
CA VAL A 205 7.11 -14.10 -1.93
C VAL A 205 6.63 -15.19 -2.89
N VAL A 206 5.47 -15.02 -3.52
CA VAL A 206 4.96 -15.96 -4.53
C VAL A 206 5.93 -16.07 -5.71
N ARG A 207 6.43 -14.94 -6.25
CA ARG A 207 7.36 -14.94 -7.40
C ARG A 207 8.68 -15.63 -7.13
N THR A 208 9.19 -15.53 -5.90
CA THR A 208 10.50 -16.09 -5.51
C THR A 208 10.43 -17.55 -5.08
N SER A 209 9.22 -18.07 -4.91
CA SER A 209 8.97 -19.43 -4.50
C SER A 209 8.82 -20.38 -5.69
N ASP A 210 9.04 -21.68 -5.46
CA ASP A 210 8.75 -22.74 -6.44
C ASP A 210 7.25 -22.94 -6.71
N ILE A 211 6.38 -22.06 -6.18
CA ILE A 211 4.92 -22.12 -6.33
C ILE A 211 4.51 -22.13 -7.79
N GLY A 212 5.14 -21.33 -8.65
CA GLY A 212 4.80 -21.32 -10.07
C GLY A 212 4.95 -22.70 -10.72
N GLN A 213 6.03 -23.40 -10.38
CA GLN A 213 6.26 -24.77 -10.84
C GLN A 213 5.26 -25.74 -10.21
N GLU A 214 4.96 -25.62 -8.92
CA GLU A 214 3.99 -26.51 -8.26
C GLU A 214 2.55 -26.29 -8.73
N LEU A 215 2.14 -25.04 -8.99
CA LEU A 215 0.85 -24.73 -9.62
C LEU A 215 0.77 -25.34 -11.03
N THR A 216 1.86 -25.23 -11.80
CA THR A 216 1.96 -25.87 -13.13
C THR A 216 1.84 -27.39 -13.02
N ASN A 217 2.53 -28.02 -12.06
CA ASN A 217 2.47 -29.46 -11.81
C ASN A 217 1.06 -29.93 -11.43
N LEU A 218 0.30 -29.07 -10.75
CA LEU A 218 -1.09 -29.31 -10.36
C LEU A 218 -2.11 -28.91 -11.45
N GLY A 219 -1.65 -28.42 -12.60
CA GLY A 219 -2.49 -28.00 -13.72
C GLY A 219 -3.38 -26.80 -13.41
N GLY A 220 -2.97 -25.94 -12.46
CA GLY A 220 -3.80 -24.85 -11.93
C GLY A 220 -3.12 -23.49 -11.97
N ASN A 221 -3.92 -22.46 -11.68
CA ASN A 221 -3.46 -21.12 -11.36
C ASN A 221 -3.65 -20.88 -9.86
N LEU A 222 -3.05 -19.81 -9.34
CA LEU A 222 -3.29 -19.36 -7.97
C LEU A 222 -4.76 -18.96 -7.83
N THR A 223 -5.55 -19.75 -7.09
CA THR A 223 -6.95 -19.39 -6.80
C THR A 223 -7.00 -18.26 -5.76
N PRO A 224 -8.10 -17.50 -5.67
CA PRO A 224 -8.25 -16.45 -4.65
C PRO A 224 -8.04 -16.98 -3.21
N GLU A 225 -8.52 -18.19 -2.92
CA GLU A 225 -8.38 -18.81 -1.59
C GLU A 225 -6.92 -19.15 -1.29
N LEU A 226 -6.18 -19.63 -2.30
CA LEU A 226 -4.78 -19.96 -2.14
C LEU A 226 -3.92 -18.69 -2.03
N HIS A 227 -4.21 -17.65 -2.81
CA HIS A 227 -3.57 -16.34 -2.68
C HIS A 227 -3.78 -15.78 -1.26
N GLN A 228 -5.03 -15.86 -0.75
CA GLN A 228 -5.34 -15.47 0.62
C GLN A 228 -4.57 -16.30 1.66
N ALA A 229 -4.40 -17.61 1.46
CA ALA A 229 -3.62 -18.44 2.37
C ALA A 229 -2.13 -18.07 2.38
N VAL A 230 -1.55 -17.76 1.21
CA VAL A 230 -0.16 -17.28 1.10
C VAL A 230 -0.01 -15.90 1.73
N TYR A 231 -0.98 -15.00 1.52
CA TYR A 231 -1.06 -13.69 2.17
C TYR A 231 -1.01 -13.83 3.69
N GLN A 232 -1.92 -14.64 4.26
CA GLN A 232 -1.97 -14.85 5.71
C GLN A 232 -0.65 -15.40 6.24
N ARG A 233 -0.07 -16.39 5.55
CA ARG A 233 1.20 -16.99 5.97
C ARG A 233 2.36 -15.99 5.94
N THR A 234 2.41 -15.16 4.91
CA THR A 234 3.42 -14.11 4.76
C THR A 234 3.25 -13.03 5.83
N TRP A 235 2.01 -12.61 6.08
CA TRP A 235 1.69 -11.63 7.10
C TRP A 235 2.00 -12.11 8.52
N GLU A 236 1.65 -13.36 8.85
CA GLU A 236 2.01 -14.00 10.13
C GLU A 236 3.53 -14.02 10.35
N ALA A 237 4.31 -14.17 9.27
CA ALA A 237 5.76 -14.23 9.36
C ALA A 237 6.37 -12.86 9.73
N ILE A 238 5.90 -11.76 9.13
CA ILE A 238 6.55 -10.44 9.26
C ILE A 238 5.90 -9.52 10.30
N SER A 239 4.58 -9.63 10.51
CA SER A 239 3.84 -8.71 11.38
C SER A 239 4.34 -8.60 12.82
N PRO A 240 4.88 -9.66 13.48
CA PRO A 240 5.42 -9.52 14.83
C PRO A 240 6.66 -8.62 14.90
N ASP A 241 7.55 -8.69 13.90
CA ASP A 241 8.75 -7.85 13.85
C ASP A 241 8.41 -6.41 13.47
N LEU A 242 7.48 -6.19 12.53
CA LEU A 242 6.95 -4.86 12.20
C LEU A 242 6.30 -4.20 13.42
N SER A 243 5.40 -4.91 14.11
CA SER A 243 4.77 -4.43 15.34
C SER A 243 5.79 -4.09 16.43
N ALA A 244 6.91 -4.81 16.49
CA ALA A 244 7.97 -4.57 17.48
C ALA A 244 8.72 -3.25 17.25
N LEU A 245 8.69 -2.69 16.03
CA LEU A 245 9.38 -1.44 15.71
C LEU A 245 8.86 -0.25 16.53
N HIS A 246 7.58 -0.25 16.89
CA HIS A 246 6.97 0.78 17.76
C HIS A 246 7.59 0.82 19.16
N ARG A 247 8.19 -0.28 19.62
CA ARG A 247 8.83 -0.37 20.95
C ARG A 247 10.31 0.00 20.94
N ILE A 248 10.88 0.28 19.77
CA ILE A 248 12.28 0.69 19.65
C ILE A 248 12.44 2.10 20.21
N THR A 249 13.25 2.23 21.26
CA THR A 249 13.58 3.50 21.92
C THR A 249 15.10 3.70 21.94
N GLY A 250 15.55 4.91 22.28
CA GLY A 250 16.97 5.26 22.36
C GLY A 250 17.42 6.26 21.28
N PRO A 251 18.73 6.56 21.23
CA PRO A 251 19.34 7.44 20.23
C PRO A 251 19.05 7.00 18.79
N PRO A 252 18.98 7.92 17.80
CA PRO A 252 18.67 7.58 16.41
C PRO A 252 19.50 6.42 15.83
N GLU A 253 20.81 6.38 16.08
CA GLU A 253 21.71 5.32 15.59
C GLU A 253 21.36 3.93 16.13
N ASP A 254 21.04 3.83 17.43
CA ASP A 254 20.61 2.57 18.06
C ASP A 254 19.26 2.12 17.50
N ARG A 255 18.35 3.07 17.26
CA ARG A 255 17.05 2.78 16.63
C ARG A 255 17.23 2.25 15.22
N ARG A 256 18.09 2.87 14.41
CA ARG A 256 18.37 2.42 13.03
C ARG A 256 18.94 1.00 13.02
N THR A 257 19.94 0.75 13.85
CA THR A 257 20.57 -0.57 13.97
C THR A 257 19.58 -1.65 14.40
N THR A 258 18.73 -1.35 15.39
CA THR A 258 17.72 -2.30 15.89
C THR A 258 16.60 -2.53 14.86
N SER A 259 16.21 -1.49 14.14
CA SER A 259 15.24 -1.54 13.05
C SER A 259 15.75 -2.41 11.91
N ALA A 260 16.98 -2.18 11.42
CA ALA A 260 17.61 -2.98 10.37
C ALA A 260 17.69 -4.48 10.71
N ARG A 261 18.09 -4.83 11.94
CA ARG A 261 18.08 -6.24 12.42
C ARG A 261 16.69 -6.86 12.43
N SER A 262 15.63 -6.06 12.59
CA SER A 262 14.25 -6.54 12.48
C SER A 262 13.92 -6.87 11.02
N GLY A 263 14.41 -6.05 10.07
CA GLY A 263 14.42 -6.36 8.64
C GLY A 263 15.03 -7.73 8.32
N GLU A 264 16.23 -7.99 8.83
CA GLU A 264 16.94 -9.27 8.63
C GLU A 264 16.12 -10.47 9.16
N ARG A 265 15.50 -10.34 10.34
CA ARG A 265 14.64 -11.38 10.91
C ARG A 265 13.36 -11.60 10.09
N MET A 266 12.77 -10.54 9.55
CA MET A 266 11.62 -10.65 8.64
C MET A 266 11.98 -11.47 7.40
N LEU A 267 13.12 -11.20 6.78
CA LEU A 267 13.61 -11.97 5.61
C LEU A 267 13.82 -13.45 5.94
N GLN A 268 14.43 -13.77 7.08
CA GLN A 268 14.59 -15.16 7.52
C GLN A 268 13.24 -15.87 7.71
N LYS A 269 12.25 -15.19 8.27
CA LYS A 269 10.90 -15.73 8.45
C LYS A 269 10.14 -15.87 7.15
N ILE A 270 10.30 -14.93 6.21
CA ILE A 270 9.78 -15.04 4.84
C ILE A 270 10.36 -16.29 4.17
N GLU A 271 11.66 -16.55 4.31
CA GLU A 271 12.30 -17.74 3.75
C GLU A 271 11.70 -19.03 4.32
N GLN A 272 11.55 -19.11 5.64
CA GLN A 272 10.91 -20.25 6.30
C GLN A 272 9.47 -20.44 5.85
N ALA A 273 8.71 -19.34 5.73
CA ALA A 273 7.34 -19.37 5.24
C ALA A 273 7.30 -19.88 3.79
N THR A 274 8.20 -19.40 2.93
CA THR A 274 8.32 -19.78 1.51
C THR A 274 8.59 -21.27 1.34
N GLN A 275 9.47 -21.85 2.16
CA GLN A 275 9.77 -23.29 2.15
C GLN A 275 8.55 -24.17 2.50
N GLN A 276 7.54 -23.61 3.17
CA GLN A 276 6.33 -24.33 3.57
C GLN A 276 5.18 -24.20 2.57
N LEU A 277 5.28 -23.27 1.61
CA LEU A 277 4.21 -23.00 0.65
C LEU A 277 3.90 -24.20 -0.27
N PRO A 278 4.85 -25.01 -0.75
CA PRO A 278 4.52 -26.19 -1.54
C PRO A 278 3.57 -27.17 -0.83
N GLU A 279 3.77 -27.39 0.47
CA GLU A 279 2.91 -28.30 1.24
C GLU A 279 1.52 -27.70 1.51
N LEU A 280 1.46 -26.39 1.77
CA LEU A 280 0.21 -25.64 1.86
C LEU A 280 -0.62 -25.79 0.57
N ILE A 281 0.02 -25.64 -0.58
CA ILE A 281 -0.62 -25.76 -1.90
C ILE A 281 -1.14 -27.17 -2.11
N ARG A 282 -0.34 -28.21 -1.87
CA ARG A 282 -0.76 -29.61 -2.02
C ARG A 282 -1.96 -29.92 -1.12
N THR A 283 -1.93 -29.45 0.11
CA THR A 283 -3.03 -29.61 1.07
C THR A 283 -4.31 -28.96 0.55
N HIS A 284 -4.22 -27.72 0.07
CA HIS A 284 -5.35 -26.99 -0.49
C HIS A 284 -5.91 -27.66 -1.75
N ALA A 285 -5.05 -28.08 -2.69
CA ALA A 285 -5.44 -28.80 -3.89
C ALA A 285 -6.16 -30.13 -3.57
N ALA A 286 -5.64 -30.89 -2.60
CA ALA A 286 -6.27 -32.13 -2.15
C ALA A 286 -7.62 -31.90 -1.44
N GLN A 287 -7.82 -30.76 -0.77
CA GLN A 287 -9.12 -30.38 -0.20
C GLN A 287 -10.15 -30.07 -1.30
N HIS A 288 -9.77 -29.29 -2.32
CA HIS A 288 -10.63 -28.98 -3.47
C HIS A 288 -11.01 -30.23 -4.27
N GLN A 289 -10.06 -31.11 -4.56
CA GLN A 289 -10.34 -32.38 -5.24
C GLN A 289 -11.34 -33.26 -4.47
N ARG A 290 -11.21 -33.31 -3.13
CA ARG A 290 -12.15 -34.04 -2.27
C ARG A 290 -13.54 -33.40 -2.27
N ALA A 291 -13.63 -32.07 -2.22
CA ALA A 291 -14.90 -31.36 -2.30
C ALA A 291 -15.60 -31.60 -3.64
N ALA A 292 -14.88 -31.52 -4.76
CA ALA A 292 -15.39 -31.79 -6.10
C ALA A 292 -15.91 -33.23 -6.23
N ALA A 293 -15.13 -34.22 -5.81
CA ALA A 293 -15.54 -35.63 -5.83
C ALA A 293 -16.80 -35.89 -4.98
N TRP A 294 -16.93 -35.21 -3.83
CA TRP A 294 -18.12 -35.28 -2.99
C TRP A 294 -19.36 -34.68 -3.68
N HIS A 295 -19.21 -33.53 -4.34
CA HIS A 295 -20.29 -32.90 -5.10
C HIS A 295 -20.75 -33.76 -6.29
N GLU A 296 -19.83 -34.33 -7.06
CA GLU A 296 -20.16 -35.24 -8.17
C GLU A 296 -20.90 -36.49 -7.68
N THR A 297 -20.43 -37.08 -6.58
CA THR A 297 -21.07 -38.25 -5.97
C THR A 297 -22.51 -37.93 -5.55
N ASN A 298 -22.74 -36.77 -4.93
CA ASN A 298 -24.08 -36.35 -4.52
C ASN A 298 -25.00 -36.05 -5.72
N GLN A 299 -24.48 -35.42 -6.78
CA GLN A 299 -25.26 -35.20 -8.00
C GLN A 299 -25.67 -36.53 -8.64
N ALA A 300 -24.76 -37.51 -8.74
CA ALA A 300 -25.06 -38.84 -9.27
C ALA A 300 -26.16 -39.57 -8.45
N LEU A 301 -26.14 -39.43 -7.12
CA LEU A 301 -27.18 -39.98 -6.24
C LEU A 301 -28.54 -39.30 -6.45
N THR A 302 -28.57 -37.97 -6.64
CA THR A 302 -29.82 -37.23 -6.91
C THR A 302 -30.43 -37.56 -8.28
N HIS A 303 -29.61 -37.80 -9.31
CA HIS A 303 -30.09 -38.21 -10.63
C HIS A 303 -30.59 -39.66 -10.64
N SER A 304 -29.94 -40.56 -9.91
CA SER A 304 -30.38 -41.97 -9.81
C SER A 304 -31.72 -42.11 -9.07
N THR A 305 -32.01 -41.22 -8.12
CA THR A 305 -33.29 -41.23 -7.37
C THR A 305 -34.44 -40.58 -8.13
N THR A 306 -34.17 -39.62 -9.03
CA THR A 306 -35.20 -39.03 -9.92
C THR A 306 -35.57 -39.92 -11.10
N GLY A 307 -34.69 -40.82 -11.54
CA GLY A 307 -34.98 -41.85 -12.55
C GLY A 307 -35.91 -42.99 -12.08
N LEU A 308 -36.12 -43.13 -10.77
CA LEU A 308 -37.08 -44.08 -10.18
C LEU A 308 -38.47 -43.44 -9.97
N ALA A 309 -38.86 -42.51 -10.84
CA ALA A 309 -40.23 -42.03 -10.91
C ALA A 309 -41.18 -43.23 -11.08
N ARG A 310 -41.90 -43.52 -10.01
CA ARG A 310 -42.86 -44.61 -9.88
C ARG A 310 -43.86 -44.54 -11.05
N PRO A 311 -43.97 -45.57 -11.91
CA PRO A 311 -44.98 -45.58 -12.95
C PRO A 311 -46.35 -45.60 -12.28
N GLY A 312 -47.13 -44.52 -12.42
CA GLY A 312 -48.54 -44.48 -12.00
C GLY A 312 -48.95 -43.39 -11.01
N SER A 313 -48.22 -42.29 -10.83
CA SER A 313 -48.79 -41.12 -10.13
C SER A 313 -49.71 -40.35 -11.10
N PRO A 314 -51.02 -40.25 -10.82
CA PRO A 314 -51.98 -39.57 -11.69
C PRO A 314 -51.66 -38.08 -11.80
N SER A 315 -51.85 -37.54 -13.01
CA SER A 315 -51.70 -36.11 -13.30
C SER A 315 -52.50 -35.25 -12.31
N PRO A 316 -51.87 -34.27 -11.65
CA PRO A 316 -52.61 -33.30 -10.87
C PRO A 316 -53.38 -32.40 -11.82
N THR A 317 -54.70 -32.50 -11.74
CA THR A 317 -55.66 -31.64 -12.42
C THR A 317 -55.36 -30.18 -12.08
N SER A 318 -55.26 -29.36 -13.13
CA SER A 318 -55.10 -27.92 -13.09
C SER A 318 -56.18 -27.26 -12.23
N ALA A 319 -55.82 -26.81 -11.02
CA ALA A 319 -56.63 -25.86 -10.26
C ALA A 319 -56.04 -24.46 -10.48
N ALA A 320 -56.82 -23.62 -11.16
CA ALA A 320 -56.56 -22.21 -11.33
C ALA A 320 -56.52 -21.53 -9.95
N THR A 321 -55.38 -20.93 -9.61
CA THR A 321 -55.29 -19.99 -8.48
C THR A 321 -54.94 -18.62 -9.01
N THR A 322 -55.88 -17.73 -8.74
CA THR A 322 -55.99 -16.31 -8.99
C THR A 322 -54.72 -15.50 -8.70
N SER A 323 -54.49 -14.53 -9.57
CA SER A 323 -53.63 -13.36 -9.37
C SER A 323 -53.89 -12.67 -8.02
N SER A 324 -52.85 -12.52 -7.21
CA SER A 324 -52.82 -11.52 -6.14
C SER A 324 -51.57 -10.66 -6.33
N THR A 325 -51.80 -9.47 -6.89
CA THR A 325 -50.87 -8.35 -6.93
C THR A 325 -50.63 -7.84 -5.51
N ALA A 326 -49.49 -8.18 -4.91
CA ALA A 326 -49.00 -7.54 -3.69
C ALA A 326 -48.14 -6.33 -4.08
N LYS A 327 -48.65 -5.14 -3.74
CA LYS A 327 -47.97 -3.85 -3.81
C LYS A 327 -46.71 -3.85 -2.94
N THR A 328 -45.61 -3.41 -3.53
CA THR A 328 -44.39 -2.96 -2.85
C THR A 328 -44.71 -1.71 -2.01
N PRO A 329 -44.45 -1.67 -0.70
CA PRO A 329 -44.34 -0.41 0.02
C PRO A 329 -42.90 0.10 -0.10
N THR A 330 -42.72 1.13 -0.92
CA THR A 330 -41.61 2.07 -0.79
C THR A 330 -41.67 2.73 0.58
N LYS A 331 -40.66 2.49 1.42
CA LYS A 331 -40.30 3.40 2.52
C LYS A 331 -38.99 4.09 2.18
N SER A 332 -39.15 5.33 1.72
CA SER A 332 -38.22 6.43 1.90
C SER A 332 -38.33 6.93 3.34
N GLU A 333 -37.19 7.10 4.01
CA GLU A 333 -36.88 7.98 5.14
C GLU A 333 -35.46 7.53 5.57
N GLY A 334 -34.39 8.31 5.40
CA GLY A 334 -34.26 9.70 5.77
C GLY A 334 -33.51 9.75 7.10
N LEU A 335 -32.18 9.82 7.06
CA LEU A 335 -31.39 10.32 8.19
C LEU A 335 -30.19 11.10 7.66
N THR A 336 -30.42 12.41 7.66
CA THR A 336 -29.45 13.50 7.65
C THR A 336 -28.93 13.72 9.07
N LEU A 337 -27.66 14.16 9.11
CA LEU A 337 -26.82 14.63 10.22
C LEU A 337 -26.19 13.52 11.07
#